data_AF-A0A4S1EFJ1-F1
#
_entry.id   AF-A0A4S1EFJ1-F1
#
_cell.length_a   1.000
_cell.length_b   1.000
_cell.length_c   1.000
_cell.angle_alpha   90.00
_cell.angle_beta   90.00
_cell.angle_gamma   90.00
#
_symmetry.space_group_name_H-M   'P 1'
#
loop_
_entity.id
_entity.type
_entity.pdbx_description
1 polymer ?
#
loop_
_entity_poly.entity_id
_entity_poly.type
_entity_poly.pdbx_seq_one_letter_code
_entity_poly.pdbx_strand_id
1 'polypeptide(L)'
;MQIPSWVEYEIQNWARMHWVGSMPGPRRIVQEPRQCMYPLQDVDEEEQDSTPVNYERAQRVEGIYQLLPREDRRVLHAEYTRVKEYGNMPDHIRAEAASRKIGITVDYYKLVLLSFRKKVWGAFA
;
A
#
# COMPACT_ATOMS: atom_id res chain seq x y z
N MET A 1 -20.19 12.97 4.18
CA MET A 1 -20.45 11.52 4.05
C MET A 1 -19.31 10.81 4.74
N GLN A 2 -19.59 10.09 5.83
CA GLN A 2 -18.57 9.43 6.63
C GLN A 2 -18.28 8.06 6.01
N ILE A 3 -17.03 7.81 5.61
CA ILE A 3 -16.63 6.52 5.07
C ILE A 3 -16.47 5.55 6.26
N PRO A 4 -17.08 4.35 6.22
CA PRO A 4 -16.91 3.37 7.28
C PRO A 4 -15.44 2.98 7.48
N SER A 5 -15.02 2.76 8.74
CA SER A 5 -13.65 2.37 9.06
C SER A 5 -13.24 1.04 8.41
N TRP A 6 -14.19 0.13 8.17
CA TRP A 6 -13.89 -1.16 7.52
C TRP A 6 -13.33 -1.04 6.11
N VAL A 7 -13.63 0.07 5.41
CA VAL A 7 -13.07 0.34 4.08
C VAL A 7 -11.56 0.46 4.15
N GLU A 8 -11.04 1.06 5.23
CA GLU A 8 -9.59 1.16 5.43
C GLU A 8 -8.96 -0.21 5.68
N TYR A 9 -9.66 -1.11 6.39
CA TYR A 9 -9.19 -2.49 6.58
C TYR A 9 -9.08 -3.26 5.26
N GLU A 10 -10.01 -3.06 4.31
CA GLU A 10 -9.91 -3.67 2.98
C GLU A 10 -8.70 -3.16 2.20
N ILE A 11 -8.44 -1.85 2.24
CA ILE A 11 -7.30 -1.25 1.57
C ILE A 11 -5.99 -1.71 2.22
N GLN A 12 -5.94 -1.82 3.54
CA GLN A 12 -4.77 -2.36 4.24
C GLN A 12 -4.57 -3.86 3.97
N ASN A 13 -5.64 -4.64 3.84
CA ASN A 13 -5.56 -6.05 3.41
C ASN A 13 -5.00 -6.17 1.99
N TRP A 14 -5.44 -5.30 1.08
CA TRP A 14 -4.87 -5.19 -0.27
C TRP A 14 -3.40 -4.78 -0.26
N ALA A 15 -3.02 -3.80 0.55
CA ALA A 15 -1.63 -3.38 0.68
C ALA A 15 -0.78 -4.56 1.18
N ARG A 16 -1.23 -5.30 2.21
CA ARG A 16 -0.55 -6.50 2.69
C ARG A 16 -0.35 -7.55 1.59
N MET A 17 -1.34 -7.80 0.72
CA MET A 17 -1.21 -8.73 -0.41
C MET A 17 -0.01 -8.46 -1.32
N HIS A 18 0.34 -7.19 -1.50
CA HIS A 18 1.49 -6.78 -2.30
C HIS A 18 2.81 -6.85 -1.54
N TRP A 19 2.78 -6.87 -0.20
CA TRP A 19 3.93 -6.57 0.66
C TRP A 19 4.19 -7.57 1.81
N VAL A 20 3.68 -8.80 1.75
CA VAL A 20 4.16 -9.90 2.62
C VAL A 20 5.58 -10.27 2.20
N GLY A 21 6.57 -10.00 3.06
CA GLY A 21 7.98 -10.42 2.90
C GLY A 21 9.01 -9.32 3.22
N SER A 22 10.24 -9.73 3.57
CA SER A 22 11.38 -8.82 3.70
C SER A 22 11.65 -8.15 2.34
N MET A 23 11.79 -6.82 2.36
CA MET A 23 11.94 -5.93 1.19
C MET A 23 13.11 -6.41 0.28
N PRO A 24 13.04 -6.31 -1.06
CA PRO A 24 12.46 -5.24 -1.86
C PRO A 24 11.04 -5.54 -2.29
N GLY A 25 10.22 -4.49 -2.42
CA GLY A 25 8.92 -4.61 -3.05
C GLY A 25 8.96 -5.04 -4.55
N PRO A 26 7.90 -4.79 -5.34
CA PRO A 26 6.71 -5.65 -5.58
C PRO A 26 7.09 -7.07 -6.01
N ARG A 27 6.13 -8.02 -5.88
CA ARG A 27 6.27 -9.43 -6.28
C ARG A 27 7.22 -9.56 -7.47
N ARG A 28 8.44 -10.06 -7.21
CA ARG A 28 9.32 -10.50 -8.27
C ARG A 28 8.54 -11.58 -9.03
N ILE A 29 8.18 -11.29 -10.28
CA ILE A 29 7.96 -12.34 -11.26
C ILE A 29 9.20 -13.23 -11.15
N VAL A 30 8.99 -14.52 -10.91
CA VAL A 30 10.03 -15.52 -10.73
C VAL A 30 10.99 -15.44 -11.93
N GLN A 31 12.08 -14.71 -11.77
CA GLN A 31 13.28 -14.85 -12.59
C GLN A 31 14.24 -15.64 -11.74
N GLU A 32 14.74 -16.73 -12.32
CA GLU A 32 15.65 -17.68 -11.69
C GLU A 32 16.75 -16.98 -10.88
N PRO A 33 17.08 -17.49 -9.68
CA PRO A 33 17.99 -16.81 -8.79
C PRO A 33 19.41 -16.83 -9.36
N ARG A 34 19.90 -15.68 -9.83
CA ARG A 34 21.35 -15.47 -9.93
C ARG A 34 21.89 -15.37 -8.50
N GLN A 35 22.73 -16.34 -8.13
CA GLN A 35 23.41 -16.42 -6.84
C GLN A 35 24.17 -15.11 -6.55
N CYS A 36 23.71 -14.34 -5.58
CA CYS A 36 24.51 -13.34 -4.90
C CYS A 36 24.80 -13.88 -3.50
N MET A 37 26.04 -14.35 -3.28
CA MET A 37 26.54 -14.65 -1.93
C MET A 37 26.84 -13.32 -1.22
N TYR A 38 26.12 -13.04 -0.14
CA TYR A 38 26.56 -12.15 0.93
C TYR A 38 26.30 -12.87 2.27
N PRO A 39 27.17 -12.70 3.28
CA PRO A 39 27.06 -13.46 4.52
C PRO A 39 25.81 -13.00 5.28
N LEU A 40 24.96 -13.96 5.61
CA LEU A 40 23.78 -13.79 6.46
C LEU A 40 24.27 -13.37 7.85
N GLN A 41 24.03 -12.11 8.21
CA GLN A 41 23.88 -11.76 9.62
C GLN A 41 22.46 -12.15 9.98
N ASP A 42 22.33 -13.10 10.91
CA ASP A 42 21.08 -13.50 11.53
C ASP A 42 20.50 -12.28 12.26
N VAL A 43 19.67 -11.51 11.55
CA VAL A 43 18.75 -10.58 12.18
C VAL A 43 17.50 -11.41 12.41
N ASP A 44 17.27 -11.81 13.65
CA ASP A 44 15.97 -12.30 14.11
C ASP A 44 14.97 -11.16 13.85
N GLU A 45 14.37 -11.13 12.66
CA GLU A 45 13.18 -10.33 12.39
C GLU A 45 12.09 -10.96 13.26
N GLU A 46 11.88 -10.39 14.46
CA GLU A 46 10.74 -10.68 15.32
C GLU A 46 9.52 -10.86 14.43
N GLU A 47 8.99 -12.08 14.41
CA GLU A 47 7.88 -12.50 13.56
C GLU A 47 6.64 -11.73 14.05
N GLN A 48 6.51 -10.48 13.58
CA GLN A 48 5.36 -9.65 13.89
C GLN A 48 4.15 -10.40 13.36
N ASP A 49 3.27 -10.75 14.29
CA ASP A 49 2.01 -11.48 14.14
C ASP A 49 1.19 -10.90 12.97
N SER A 50 1.53 -11.34 11.75
CA SER A 50 1.08 -10.66 10.55
C SER A 50 -0.34 -11.10 10.26
N THR A 51 -1.29 -10.18 10.33
CA THR A 51 -2.69 -10.51 10.01
C THR A 51 -2.74 -11.12 8.62
N PRO A 52 -3.24 -12.36 8.45
CA PRO A 52 -3.18 -13.05 7.17
C PRO A 52 -3.92 -12.27 6.10
N VAL A 53 -3.40 -12.34 4.87
CA VAL A 53 -4.01 -11.68 3.72
C VAL A 53 -5.25 -12.45 3.29
N ASN A 54 -6.40 -11.79 3.27
CA ASN A 54 -7.56 -12.30 2.55
C ASN A 54 -7.39 -11.98 1.06
N TYR A 55 -6.89 -12.95 0.30
CA TYR A 55 -6.56 -12.79 -1.12
C TYR A 55 -7.77 -12.46 -2.00
N GLU A 56 -8.94 -13.05 -1.72
CA GLU A 56 -10.15 -12.82 -2.50
C GLU A 56 -10.58 -11.34 -2.42
N ARG A 57 -10.65 -10.80 -1.21
CA ARG A 57 -11.02 -9.40 -0.99
C ARG A 57 -9.93 -8.45 -1.51
N ALA A 58 -8.66 -8.80 -1.32
CA ALA A 58 -7.54 -8.02 -1.84
C ALA A 58 -7.53 -7.95 -3.38
N GLN A 59 -7.87 -9.04 -4.08
CA GLN A 59 -7.99 -9.05 -5.54
C GLN A 59 -9.12 -8.14 -6.04
N ARG A 60 -10.22 -8.02 -5.28
CA ARG A 60 -11.30 -7.09 -5.62
C ARG A 60 -10.83 -5.64 -5.57
N VAL A 61 -10.08 -5.27 -4.53
CA VAL A 61 -9.46 -3.93 -4.41
C VAL A 61 -8.40 -3.72 -5.49
N GLU A 62 -7.63 -4.76 -5.84
CA GLU A 62 -6.65 -4.72 -6.93
C GLU A 62 -7.31 -4.39 -8.28
N GLY A 63 -8.46 -4.97 -8.57
CA GLY A 63 -9.24 -4.63 -9.77
C GLY A 63 -9.59 -3.14 -9.84
N ILE A 64 -9.98 -2.54 -8.71
CA ILE A 64 -10.25 -1.10 -8.62
C ILE A 64 -8.97 -0.29 -8.84
N TYR A 65 -7.87 -0.69 -8.20
CA TYR A 65 -6.57 -0.03 -8.29
C TYR A 65 -6.04 -0.01 -9.74
N GLN A 66 -6.14 -1.12 -10.47
CA GLN A 66 -5.63 -1.23 -11.84
C GLN A 66 -6.39 -0.36 -12.85
N LEU A 67 -7.66 -0.03 -12.56
CA LEU A 67 -8.47 0.87 -13.38
C LEU A 67 -8.18 2.36 -13.15
N LEU A 68 -7.32 2.69 -12.18
CA LEU A 68 -6.99 4.08 -11.87
C LEU A 68 -5.97 4.68 -12.85
N PRO A 69 -6.04 5.99 -13.12
CA PRO A 69 -4.98 6.72 -13.80
C PRO A 69 -3.62 6.50 -13.13
N ARG A 70 -2.55 6.65 -13.91
CA ARG A 70 -1.18 6.44 -13.42
C ARG A 70 -0.84 7.34 -12.21
N GLU A 71 -1.33 8.58 -12.20
CA GLU A 71 -1.08 9.53 -11.11
C GLU A 71 -1.76 9.08 -9.81
N ASP A 72 -3.02 8.64 -9.89
CA ASP A 72 -3.76 8.12 -8.73
C ASP A 72 -3.09 6.88 -8.14
N ARG A 73 -2.61 5.98 -9.02
CA ARG A 73 -1.84 4.82 -8.58
C ARG A 73 -0.56 5.21 -7.85
N ARG A 74 0.14 6.26 -8.29
CA ARG A 74 1.34 6.78 -7.60
C ARG A 74 1.01 7.31 -6.21
N VAL A 75 -0.13 7.99 -6.04
CA VAL A 75 -0.60 8.45 -4.72
C VAL A 75 -0.87 7.28 -3.79
N LEU A 76 -1.65 6.28 -4.23
CA LEU A 76 -1.96 5.11 -3.41
C LEU A 76 -0.71 4.29 -3.09
N HIS A 77 0.21 4.19 -4.05
CA HIS A 77 1.50 3.56 -3.82
C HIS A 77 2.29 4.33 -2.73
N ALA A 78 2.34 5.65 -2.78
CA ALA A 78 3.03 6.44 -1.76
C ALA A 78 2.39 6.30 -0.36
N GLU A 79 1.07 6.29 -0.26
CA GLU A 79 0.35 6.20 1.03
C GLU A 79 0.51 4.82 1.67
N TYR A 80 0.22 3.76 0.90
CA TYR A 80 -0.01 2.43 1.48
C TYR A 80 1.21 1.50 1.44
N THR A 81 2.26 1.85 0.68
CA THR A 81 3.39 0.94 0.42
C THR A 81 4.71 1.43 1.00
N ARG A 82 4.79 2.72 1.36
CA ARG A 82 5.99 3.37 1.91
C ARG A 82 5.83 3.72 3.39
N VAL A 83 5.00 2.97 4.12
CA VAL A 83 4.74 3.19 5.54
C VAL A 83 6.03 3.21 6.37
N LYS A 84 7.04 2.39 6.02
CA LYS A 84 8.37 2.45 6.67
C LYS A 84 9.16 3.73 6.39
N GLU A 85 8.98 4.37 5.23
CA GLU A 85 9.68 5.62 4.87
C GLU A 85 9.08 6.84 5.57
N TYR A 86 7.77 6.80 5.85
CA TYR A 86 7.05 7.90 6.49
C TYR A 86 6.67 7.61 7.95
N GLY A 87 6.97 6.41 8.46
CA GLY A 87 6.75 6.00 9.85
C GLY A 87 5.31 6.17 10.35
N ASN A 88 5.18 6.27 11.68
CA ASN A 88 3.94 6.65 12.38
C ASN A 88 3.66 8.16 12.31
N MET A 89 4.00 8.82 11.19
CA MET A 89 3.62 10.22 11.02
C MET A 89 2.09 10.36 11.03
N PRO A 90 1.54 11.40 11.67
CA PRO A 90 0.14 11.75 11.55
C PRO A 90 -0.27 11.90 10.07
N ASP A 91 -1.49 11.49 9.73
CA ASP A 91 -1.97 11.44 8.33
C ASP A 91 -1.77 12.75 7.55
N HIS A 92 -1.95 13.90 8.21
CA HIS A 92 -1.76 15.20 7.58
C HIS A 92 -0.28 15.48 7.21
N ILE A 93 0.65 15.05 8.06
CA ILE A 93 2.10 15.18 7.82
C ILE A 93 2.55 14.16 6.77
N ARG A 94 2.02 12.93 6.83
CA ARG A 94 2.30 11.88 5.85
C ARG A 94 1.89 12.31 4.45
N ALA A 95 0.66 12.82 4.29
CA ALA A 95 0.16 13.31 3.01
C ALA A 95 1.02 14.46 2.46
N GLU A 96 1.44 15.39 3.32
CA GLU A 96 2.31 16.49 2.91
C GLU A 96 3.68 16.00 2.45
N ALA A 97 4.36 15.15 3.24
CA ALA A 97 5.66 14.59 2.90
C ALA A 97 5.62 13.73 1.64
N ALA A 98 4.62 12.84 1.53
CA ALA A 98 4.44 11.97 0.38
C ALA A 98 4.15 12.76 -0.90
N SER A 99 3.26 13.76 -0.83
CA SER A 99 2.90 14.62 -1.97
C SER A 99 4.12 15.35 -2.54
N ARG A 100 4.97 15.94 -1.67
CA ARG A 100 6.24 16.58 -2.06
C ARG A 100 7.19 15.59 -2.73
N LYS A 101 7.31 14.37 -2.19
CA LYS A 101 8.22 13.33 -2.72
C LYS A 101 7.79 12.81 -4.09
N ILE A 102 6.50 12.75 -4.39
CA ILE A 102 5.98 12.30 -5.68
C ILE A 102 5.69 13.44 -6.67
N GLY A 103 5.83 14.70 -6.25
CA GLY A 103 5.62 15.89 -7.08
C GLY A 103 4.14 16.14 -7.40
N ILE A 104 3.24 15.89 -6.44
CA ILE A 104 1.80 16.08 -6.57
C ILE A 104 1.34 17.06 -5.48
N THR A 105 0.26 17.82 -5.71
CA THR A 105 -0.27 18.74 -4.69
C THR A 105 -0.94 17.97 -3.55
N VAL A 106 -0.88 18.51 -2.33
CA VAL A 106 -1.54 17.91 -1.16
C VAL A 106 -3.04 17.75 -1.37
N ASP A 107 -3.68 18.71 -2.03
CA ASP A 107 -5.12 18.67 -2.30
C ASP A 107 -5.47 17.55 -3.28
N TYR A 108 -4.71 17.39 -4.37
CA TYR A 108 -4.88 16.28 -5.29
C TYR A 108 -4.69 14.94 -4.58
N TYR A 109 -3.65 14.83 -3.75
CA TYR A 109 -3.36 13.65 -2.96
C TYR A 109 -4.57 13.23 -2.10
N LYS A 110 -5.11 14.17 -1.33
CA LYS A 110 -6.30 13.94 -0.48
C LYS A 110 -7.53 13.57 -1.29
N LEU A 111 -7.74 14.20 -2.44
CA LEU A 111 -8.85 13.88 -3.34
C LEU A 111 -8.76 12.45 -3.88
N VAL A 112 -7.57 12.01 -4.28
CA VAL A 112 -7.35 10.63 -4.74
C VAL A 112 -7.64 9.63 -3.63
N LEU A 113 -7.12 9.85 -2.42
CA LEU A 113 -7.40 8.95 -1.28
C LEU A 113 -8.90 8.86 -0.99
N LEU A 114 -9.58 10.00 -0.95
CA LEU A 114 -11.03 10.05 -0.73
C LEU A 114 -11.80 9.33 -1.85
N SER A 115 -11.43 9.57 -3.10
CA SER A 115 -12.04 8.96 -4.29
C SER A 115 -11.87 7.44 -4.26
N PHE A 116 -10.67 6.96 -3.95
CA PHE A 116 -10.38 5.53 -3.88
C PHE A 116 -11.18 4.85 -2.77
N ARG A 117 -11.21 5.43 -1.57
CA ARG A 117 -12.03 4.91 -0.45
C ARG A 117 -13.51 4.82 -0.82
N LYS A 118 -14.06 5.81 -1.56
CA LYS A 118 -15.44 5.75 -2.06
C LYS A 118 -15.65 4.62 -3.07
N LYS A 119 -14.70 4.39 -3.99
CA LYS A 119 -14.76 3.28 -4.96
C LYS A 119 -14.72 1.92 -4.26
N VAL A 120 -13.83 1.76 -3.28
CA VAL A 120 -13.76 0.55 -2.46
C VAL A 120 -15.04 0.36 -1.68
N TRP A 121 -15.56 1.40 -1.03
CA TRP A 121 -16.84 1.31 -0.33
C TRP A 121 -17.97 0.84 -1.27
N GLY A 122 -18.12 1.46 -2.44
CA GLY A 122 -19.14 1.07 -3.41
C GLY A 122 -18.94 -0.33 -4.01
N ALA A 123 -17.73 -0.88 -3.94
CA ALA A 123 -17.47 -2.24 -4.40
C ALA A 123 -17.87 -3.31 -3.37
N PHE A 124 -18.03 -2.96 -2.09
CA PHE A 124 -18.34 -3.91 -1.01
C PHE A 124 -19.68 -3.64 -0.32
N ALA A 125 -20.35 -2.53 -0.69
CA ALA A 125 -21.74 -2.23 -0.32
C ALA A 125 -22.72 -2.96 -1.25
#